data_AF-A0A7D9CX70-F1
#
_entry.id   AF-A0A7D9CX70-F1
#
_cell.length_a   1.000
_cell.length_b   1.000
_cell.length_c   1.000
_cell.angle_alpha   90.00
_cell.angle_beta   90.00
_cell.angle_gamma   90.00
#
_symmetry.space_group_name_H-M   'P 1'
#
loop_
_entity.id
_entity.type
_entity.pdbx_description
1 polymer ?
#
loop_
_entity_poly.entity_id
_entity_poly.type
_entity_poly.pdbx_seq_one_letter_code
_entity_poly.pdbx_strand_id
1 'polypeptide(L)'
;MGKRRRNAVHDRKQVPTKNVTPELKENAEARNVLINQPELTLKSSKKPLKGTKLKKFLMTTQLYGKKKQAKKYSEKELDIPVLNESINPGAIKKKGKKKGKKFVADGDSVLLTRLIKQINDGKDEVNESKLEKARRLEDVRELRRTEIERKESVKRQELENAKDELKSSASQARSERRRASRLKKRLSKNVGAESGSAKSKKPKKSVSFA
;
A
#
# COMPACT_ATOMS: atom_id res chain seq x y z
N MET A 1 27.52 83.40 -26.13
CA MET A 1 26.52 83.42 -25.04
C MET A 1 25.54 82.27 -25.24
N GLY A 2 25.52 81.29 -24.35
CA GLY A 2 24.62 80.13 -24.49
C GLY A 2 24.64 79.24 -23.26
N LYS A 3 24.10 79.72 -22.14
CA LYS A 3 23.97 78.95 -20.90
C LYS A 3 22.88 77.89 -21.08
N ARG A 4 23.28 76.62 -21.26
CA ARG A 4 22.36 75.47 -21.17
C ARG A 4 21.94 75.30 -19.70
N ARG A 5 20.66 75.54 -19.42
CA ARG A 5 20.02 75.31 -18.13
C ARG A 5 19.96 73.80 -17.87
N ARG A 6 20.47 73.36 -16.73
CA ARG A 6 20.32 71.97 -16.25
C ARG A 6 18.91 71.84 -15.66
N ASN A 7 18.05 71.08 -16.29
CA ASN A 7 16.75 70.72 -15.72
C ASN A 7 16.98 69.65 -14.64
N ALA A 8 16.69 69.98 -13.38
CA ALA A 8 16.71 69.02 -12.29
C ALA A 8 15.52 68.08 -12.43
N VAL A 9 15.78 66.82 -12.78
CA VAL A 9 14.77 65.76 -12.79
C VAL A 9 14.44 65.45 -11.33
N HIS A 10 13.22 65.74 -10.89
CA HIS A 10 12.73 65.29 -9.60
C HIS A 10 12.49 63.78 -9.66
N ASP A 11 13.39 63.01 -9.05
CA ASP A 11 13.17 61.60 -8.74
C ASP A 11 12.03 61.49 -7.72
N ARG A 12 10.80 61.34 -8.22
CA ARG A 12 9.69 60.86 -7.40
C ARG A 12 9.97 59.40 -7.08
N LYS A 13 10.58 59.13 -5.94
CA LYS A 13 10.67 57.78 -5.38
C LYS A 13 9.25 57.25 -5.22
N GLN A 14 8.83 56.36 -6.11
CA GLN A 14 7.57 55.64 -5.94
C GLN A 14 7.68 54.82 -4.66
N VAL A 15 6.65 54.90 -3.82
CA VAL A 15 6.55 54.09 -2.60
C VAL A 15 6.60 52.62 -3.02
N PRO A 16 7.50 51.79 -2.45
CA PRO A 16 7.54 50.38 -2.80
C PRO A 16 6.22 49.74 -2.38
N THR A 17 5.41 49.36 -3.37
CA THR A 17 4.25 48.52 -3.12
C THR A 17 4.76 47.18 -2.60
N LYS A 18 4.22 46.72 -1.47
CA LYS A 18 4.50 45.38 -0.96
C LYS A 18 3.90 44.40 -1.96
N ASN A 19 4.74 43.81 -2.81
CA ASN A 19 4.32 42.72 -3.67
C ASN A 19 4.03 41.52 -2.78
N VAL A 20 2.75 41.22 -2.58
CA VAL A 20 2.31 40.04 -1.83
C VAL A 20 2.50 38.83 -2.74
N THR A 21 3.66 38.21 -2.63
CA THR A 21 3.94 36.91 -3.21
C THR A 21 3.24 35.85 -2.35
N PRO A 22 2.54 34.88 -2.95
CA PRO A 22 1.95 33.79 -2.18
C PRO A 22 3.05 32.96 -1.55
N GLU A 23 2.97 32.71 -0.24
CA GLU A 23 3.99 32.01 0.57
C GLU A 23 4.38 30.63 0.00
N LEU A 24 3.47 30.01 -0.76
CA LEU A 24 3.68 28.77 -1.50
C LEU A 24 4.82 28.84 -2.53
N LYS A 25 5.14 30.02 -3.07
CA LYS A 25 6.20 30.22 -4.06
C LYS A 25 7.57 30.45 -3.44
N GLU A 26 7.62 30.97 -2.22
CA GLU A 26 8.86 31.29 -1.51
C GLU A 26 9.35 30.12 -0.66
N ASN A 27 8.41 29.37 -0.06
CA ASN A 27 8.75 28.21 0.74
C ASN A 27 9.20 27.04 -0.15
N ALA A 28 10.51 26.78 -0.15
CA ALA A 28 11.11 25.66 -0.90
C ALA A 28 10.53 24.30 -0.51
N GLU A 29 10.16 24.14 0.77
CA GLU A 29 9.53 22.94 1.30
C GLU A 29 8.10 22.77 0.78
N ALA A 30 7.30 23.84 0.81
CA ALA A 30 5.92 23.85 0.32
C ALA A 30 5.85 23.61 -1.20
N ARG A 31 6.83 24.14 -1.95
CA ARG A 31 6.94 23.93 -3.39
C ARG A 31 7.00 22.44 -3.72
N ASN A 32 7.77 21.65 -2.96
CA ASN A 32 8.00 20.22 -3.18
C ASN A 32 6.77 19.34 -2.94
N VAL A 33 5.69 19.87 -2.35
CA VAL A 33 4.44 19.14 -2.07
C VAL A 33 3.45 19.25 -3.25
N LEU A 34 3.68 20.15 -4.21
CA LEU A 34 2.79 20.31 -5.36
C LEU A 34 2.82 19.07 -6.28
N ILE A 35 1.63 18.50 -6.49
CA ILE A 35 1.37 17.30 -7.31
C ILE A 35 1.84 17.46 -8.77
N ASN A 36 1.91 18.70 -9.27
CA ASN A 36 2.26 19.02 -10.66
C ASN A 36 3.70 19.55 -10.80
N GLN A 37 4.68 19.00 -10.07
CA GLN A 37 6.08 19.31 -10.36
C GLN A 37 6.60 18.43 -11.52
N PRO A 38 7.24 19.02 -12.55
CA PRO A 38 8.00 18.22 -13.51
C PRO A 38 9.18 17.57 -12.77
N GLU A 39 9.47 16.29 -13.04
CA GLU A 39 10.63 15.60 -12.48
C GLU A 39 11.92 16.31 -12.93
N LEU A 40 12.45 17.17 -12.05
CA LEU A 40 13.68 17.90 -12.31
C LEU A 40 14.84 16.91 -12.27
N THR A 41 15.40 16.61 -13.44
CA THR A 41 16.69 15.88 -13.53
C THR A 41 17.73 16.56 -12.64
N LEU A 42 18.56 15.76 -11.96
CA LEU A 42 19.57 16.26 -11.04
C LEU A 42 20.44 17.31 -11.73
N LYS A 43 20.56 18.50 -11.12
CA LYS A 43 21.41 19.58 -11.64
C LYS A 43 22.82 19.02 -11.83
N SER A 44 23.38 19.14 -13.04
CA SER A 44 24.74 18.68 -13.30
C SER A 44 25.71 19.39 -12.35
N SER A 45 26.55 18.61 -11.66
CA SER A 45 27.54 19.13 -10.71
C SER A 45 28.48 20.18 -11.35
N LYS A 46 28.73 20.07 -12.65
CA LYS A 46 29.55 21.02 -13.42
C LYS A 46 28.65 21.97 -14.22
N LYS A 47 28.92 23.27 -14.12
CA LYS A 47 28.28 24.30 -14.94
C LYS A 47 28.81 24.22 -16.39
N PRO A 48 27.94 24.34 -17.41
CA PRO A 48 28.39 24.36 -18.80
C PRO A 48 29.22 25.62 -19.10
N LEU A 49 30.27 25.46 -19.89
CA LEU A 49 31.06 26.59 -20.41
C LEU A 49 30.19 27.43 -21.36
N LYS A 50 30.29 28.76 -21.30
CA LYS A 50 29.53 29.69 -22.17
C LYS A 50 30.45 30.78 -22.72
N GLY A 51 30.04 31.39 -23.84
CA GLY A 51 30.68 32.56 -24.44
C GLY A 51 32.13 32.34 -24.87
N THR A 52 33.01 33.30 -24.54
CA THR A 52 34.44 33.29 -24.92
C THR A 52 35.18 32.06 -24.42
N LYS A 53 34.80 31.52 -23.25
CA LYS A 53 35.41 30.31 -22.67
C LYS A 53 35.08 29.06 -23.49
N LEU A 54 33.86 28.97 -24.04
CA LEU A 54 33.46 27.88 -24.93
C LEU A 54 34.22 27.97 -26.27
N LYS A 55 34.32 29.17 -26.85
CA LYS A 55 35.08 29.38 -28.10
C LYS A 55 36.55 28.98 -27.96
N LYS A 56 37.21 29.39 -26.86
CA LYS A 56 38.59 28.98 -26.55
C LYS A 56 38.70 27.47 -26.38
N PHE A 57 37.78 26.83 -25.64
CA PHE A 57 37.77 25.39 -25.46
C PHE A 57 37.63 24.62 -26.78
N LEU A 58 36.71 25.04 -27.66
CA LEU A 58 36.52 24.42 -28.97
C LEU A 58 37.76 24.56 -29.85
N MET A 59 38.34 25.76 -29.94
CA MET A 59 39.58 26.01 -30.69
C MET A 59 40.73 25.12 -30.19
N THR A 60 40.93 25.05 -28.87
CA THR A 60 41.97 24.18 -28.31
C THR A 60 41.71 22.69 -28.56
N THR A 61 40.43 22.28 -28.59
CA THR A 61 40.03 20.89 -28.84
C THR A 61 40.20 20.51 -30.30
N GLN A 62 39.97 21.43 -31.23
CA GLN A 62 40.20 21.21 -32.67
C GLN A 62 41.70 21.08 -32.98
N LEU A 63 42.53 21.93 -32.35
CA LEU A 63 43.97 21.96 -32.63
C LEU A 63 44.74 20.82 -31.96
N TYR A 64 44.43 20.49 -30.70
CA TYR A 64 45.18 19.53 -29.88
C TYR A 64 44.39 18.28 -29.49
N GLY A 65 43.15 18.14 -29.99
CA GLY A 65 42.24 17.08 -29.59
C GLY A 65 41.67 17.28 -28.18
N LYS A 66 40.73 16.39 -27.80
CA LYS A 66 40.21 16.37 -26.43
C LYS A 66 41.30 15.86 -25.50
N LYS A 67 41.73 16.70 -24.55
CA LYS A 67 42.64 16.27 -23.48
C LYS A 67 42.04 15.07 -22.75
N LYS A 68 42.77 13.95 -22.74
CA LYS A 68 42.40 12.76 -21.97
C LYS A 68 42.33 13.17 -20.50
N GLN A 69 41.20 12.91 -19.86
CA GLN A 69 41.07 13.16 -18.42
C GLN A 69 42.06 12.28 -17.69
N ALA A 70 42.72 12.82 -16.66
CA ALA A 70 43.56 12.02 -15.78
C ALA A 70 42.70 10.87 -15.21
N LYS A 71 43.24 9.65 -15.24
CA LYS A 71 42.59 8.49 -14.64
C LYS A 71 42.39 8.79 -13.17
N LYS A 72 41.15 8.82 -12.72
CA LYS A 72 40.80 8.91 -11.30
C LYS A 72 40.70 7.48 -10.81
N TYR A 73 41.71 7.02 -10.10
CA TYR A 73 41.67 5.70 -9.49
C TYR A 73 40.68 5.72 -8.33
N SER A 74 39.83 4.71 -8.26
CA SER A 74 39.05 4.46 -7.06
C SER A 74 39.97 3.92 -5.96
N GLU A 75 39.58 4.08 -4.69
CA GLU A 75 40.37 3.59 -3.54
C GLU A 75 40.69 2.08 -3.65
N LYS A 76 39.79 1.33 -4.31
CA LYS A 76 39.94 -0.09 -4.62
C LYS A 76 40.99 -0.40 -5.68
N GLU A 77 41.24 0.53 -6.59
CA GLU A 77 42.26 0.37 -7.66
C GLU A 77 43.66 0.73 -7.17
N LEU A 78 43.77 1.41 -6.03
CA LEU A 78 45.03 1.81 -5.41
C LEU A 78 45.49 0.81 -4.33
N ASP A 79 44.82 -0.33 -4.19
CA ASP A 79 45.06 -1.36 -3.17
C ASP A 79 45.23 -0.79 -1.75
N ILE A 80 44.49 0.28 -1.45
CA ILE A 80 44.56 0.93 -0.14
C ILE A 80 43.78 0.04 0.85
N PRO A 81 44.40 -0.38 1.97
CA PRO A 81 43.70 -1.17 2.96
C PRO A 81 42.51 -0.38 3.52
N VAL A 82 41.35 -1.03 3.55
CA VAL A 82 40.13 -0.44 4.11
C VAL A 82 40.30 -0.37 5.63
N LEU A 83 40.33 0.84 6.18
CA LEU A 83 40.35 1.06 7.62
C LEU A 83 38.99 0.68 8.22
N ASN A 84 38.99 0.34 9.51
CA ASN A 84 37.75 0.13 10.26
C ASN A 84 37.02 1.47 10.40
N GLU A 85 36.05 1.73 9.54
CA GLU A 85 35.18 2.91 9.61
C GLU A 85 34.02 2.68 10.60
N SER A 86 33.65 3.72 11.37
CA SER A 86 32.38 3.70 12.08
C SER A 86 31.26 3.81 11.05
N ILE A 87 30.53 2.71 10.84
CA ILE A 87 29.33 2.71 10.01
C ILE A 87 28.32 3.61 10.72
N ASN A 88 28.19 4.86 10.29
CA ASN A 88 27.05 5.70 10.67
C ASN A 88 25.80 4.95 10.20
N PRO A 89 24.88 4.53 11.08
CA PRO A 89 23.69 3.79 10.70
C PRO A 89 22.66 4.74 10.07
N GLY A 90 23.03 5.40 8.96
CA GLY A 90 22.06 5.99 8.06
C GLY A 90 21.10 4.90 7.65
N ALA A 91 19.80 5.15 7.79
CA ALA A 91 18.73 4.18 7.62
C ALA A 91 19.02 3.23 6.44
N ILE A 92 19.45 2.02 6.76
CA ILE A 92 19.68 0.95 5.79
C ILE A 92 18.34 0.77 5.10
N LYS A 93 18.20 1.29 3.87
CA LYS A 93 17.05 0.98 3.02
C LYS A 93 17.12 -0.51 2.75
N LYS A 94 16.47 -1.31 3.60
CA LYS A 94 16.40 -2.76 3.47
C LYS A 94 15.86 -3.04 2.08
N LYS A 95 16.73 -3.47 1.16
CA LYS A 95 16.35 -3.98 -0.16
C LYS A 95 15.61 -5.29 0.06
N GLY A 96 14.31 -5.23 0.36
CA GLY A 96 13.68 -6.43 0.91
C GLY A 96 12.19 -6.35 1.20
N LYS A 97 11.36 -5.99 0.23
CA LYS A 97 10.20 -6.85 -0.04
C LYS A 97 10.55 -7.64 -1.30
N LYS A 98 10.83 -8.94 -1.17
CA LYS A 98 10.83 -9.84 -2.34
C LYS A 98 9.48 -9.65 -3.01
N LYS A 99 9.45 -9.25 -4.29
CA LYS A 99 8.21 -8.98 -5.06
C LYS A 99 7.24 -10.15 -4.83
N GLY A 100 6.08 -9.88 -4.21
CA GLY A 100 5.06 -10.89 -3.89
C GLY A 100 5.03 -11.44 -2.46
N LYS A 101 6.01 -11.15 -1.59
CA LYS A 101 5.94 -11.57 -0.16
C LYS A 101 5.19 -10.54 0.68
N LYS A 102 3.92 -10.84 1.00
CA LYS A 102 3.10 -10.11 1.98
C LYS A 102 3.14 -10.86 3.32
N PHE A 103 3.67 -10.23 4.36
CA PHE A 103 3.78 -10.85 5.70
C PHE A 103 2.48 -10.75 6.50
N VAL A 104 1.61 -9.81 6.14
CA VAL A 104 0.27 -9.59 6.67
C VAL A 104 -0.60 -9.28 5.45
N ALA A 105 -1.83 -9.79 5.41
CA ALA A 105 -2.78 -9.43 4.34
C ALA A 105 -3.08 -7.93 4.42
N ASP A 106 -3.18 -7.26 3.28
CA ASP A 106 -3.31 -5.78 3.24
C ASP A 106 -4.58 -5.25 3.93
N GLY A 107 -5.54 -6.11 4.29
CA GLY A 107 -6.75 -5.77 5.05
C GLY A 107 -6.65 -5.94 6.58
N ASP A 108 -5.62 -6.61 7.11
CA ASP A 108 -5.53 -6.95 8.53
C ASP A 108 -4.80 -5.86 9.33
N SER A 109 -5.37 -4.66 9.32
CA SER A 109 -4.79 -3.48 9.99
C SER A 109 -4.52 -3.72 11.48
N VAL A 110 -5.41 -4.44 12.18
CA VAL A 110 -5.26 -4.79 13.60
C VAL A 110 -4.10 -5.74 13.85
N LEU A 111 -3.88 -6.71 12.95
CA LEU A 111 -2.75 -7.62 13.06
C LEU A 111 -1.43 -6.87 12.89
N LEU A 112 -1.39 -5.97 11.90
CA LEU A 112 -0.24 -5.14 11.60
C LEU A 112 0.10 -4.18 12.75
N THR A 113 -0.88 -3.45 13.29
CA THR A 113 -0.65 -2.51 14.40
C THR A 113 -0.15 -3.21 15.65
N ARG A 114 -0.72 -4.36 15.99
CA ARG A 114 -0.26 -5.22 17.09
C ARG A 114 1.20 -5.65 16.91
N LEU A 115 1.57 -6.11 15.71
CA LEU A 115 2.94 -6.54 15.41
C LEU A 115 3.93 -5.37 15.51
N ILE A 116 3.55 -4.19 15.01
CA ILE A 116 4.38 -2.99 15.10
C ILE A 116 4.61 -2.62 16.57
N LYS A 117 3.56 -2.56 17.39
CA LYS A 117 3.66 -2.25 18.83
C LYS A 117 4.57 -3.26 19.56
N GLN A 118 4.31 -4.56 19.38
CA GLN A 118 5.09 -5.62 20.01
C GLN A 118 6.59 -5.59 19.62
N ILE A 119 6.91 -5.26 18.36
CA ILE A 119 8.30 -5.16 17.90
C ILE A 119 8.99 -3.92 18.47
N ASN A 120 8.26 -2.81 18.61
CA ASN A 120 8.79 -1.56 19.14
C ASN A 120 9.02 -1.65 20.66
N ASP A 121 8.18 -2.38 21.39
CA ASP A 121 8.36 -2.61 22.83
C ASP A 121 9.74 -3.21 23.16
N GLY A 122 10.26 -4.12 22.33
CA GLY A 122 11.60 -4.70 22.53
C GLY A 122 12.76 -3.79 22.12
N LYS A 123 12.49 -2.58 21.60
CA LYS A 123 13.51 -1.63 21.12
C LYS A 123 13.51 -0.30 21.89
N ASP A 124 12.35 0.11 22.41
CA ASP A 124 12.15 1.43 23.01
C ASP A 124 12.49 1.47 24.52
N GLU A 125 13.28 0.52 25.04
CA GLU A 125 13.50 0.31 26.48
C GLU A 125 14.31 1.39 27.22
N VAL A 126 14.86 2.39 26.52
CA VAL A 126 15.94 3.20 27.11
C VAL A 126 15.44 4.32 28.04
N ASN A 127 14.23 4.90 27.85
CA ASN A 127 13.82 6.12 28.58
C ASN A 127 12.32 6.23 28.95
N GLU A 128 11.53 5.15 28.97
CA GLU A 128 10.08 5.25 29.26
C GLU A 128 9.74 5.24 30.76
N SER A 129 8.67 5.95 31.13
CA SER A 129 8.12 5.89 32.50
C SER A 129 7.38 4.57 32.75
N LYS A 130 7.32 4.10 34.01
CA LYS A 130 6.60 2.86 34.38
C LYS A 130 5.13 2.88 33.96
N LEU A 131 4.50 4.05 34.00
CA LEU A 131 3.10 4.24 33.60
C LEU A 131 2.92 4.10 32.08
N GLU A 132 3.85 4.62 31.29
CA GLU A 132 3.82 4.45 29.83
C GLU A 132 4.02 3.00 29.44
N LYS A 133 4.95 2.30 30.08
CA LYS A 133 5.15 0.86 29.85
C LYS A 133 3.88 0.05 30.13
N ALA A 134 3.19 0.35 31.23
CA ALA A 134 1.93 -0.32 31.57
C ALA A 134 0.85 -0.07 30.51
N ARG A 135 0.68 1.18 30.06
CA ARG A 135 -0.26 1.54 28.99
C ARG A 135 0.06 0.84 27.66
N ARG A 136 1.34 0.76 27.27
CA ARG A 136 1.77 0.05 26.05
C ARG A 136 1.43 -1.45 26.11
N LEU A 137 1.67 -2.08 27.27
CA LEU A 137 1.33 -3.49 27.46
C LEU A 137 -0.18 -3.73 27.46
N GLU A 138 -0.98 -2.80 28.00
CA GLU A 138 -2.44 -2.85 27.95
C GLU A 138 -2.95 -2.72 26.51
N ASP A 139 -2.47 -1.74 25.75
CA ASP A 139 -2.73 -1.58 24.32
C ASP A 139 -2.46 -2.87 23.52
N VAL A 140 -1.33 -3.53 23.78
CA VAL A 140 -0.97 -4.79 23.10
C VAL A 140 -1.92 -5.92 23.50
N ARG A 141 -2.34 -5.98 24.77
CA ARG A 141 -3.32 -6.96 25.26
C ARG A 141 -4.69 -6.75 24.63
N GLU A 142 -5.16 -5.52 24.52
CA GLU A 142 -6.43 -5.17 23.86
C GLU A 142 -6.41 -5.55 22.37
N LEU A 143 -5.34 -5.21 21.65
CA LEU A 143 -5.18 -5.60 20.25
C LEU A 143 -5.13 -7.13 20.07
N ARG A 144 -4.56 -7.86 21.04
CA ARG A 144 -4.56 -9.33 21.02
C ARG A 144 -5.95 -9.92 21.28
N ARG A 145 -6.73 -9.32 22.18
CA ARG A 145 -8.12 -9.74 22.44
C ARG A 145 -8.98 -9.56 21.19
N THR A 146 -8.93 -8.38 20.56
CA THR A 146 -9.69 -8.10 19.34
C THR A 146 -9.30 -9.02 18.17
N GLU A 147 -8.03 -9.39 18.03
CA GLU A 147 -7.59 -10.39 17.04
C GLU A 147 -8.20 -11.77 17.31
N ILE A 148 -8.22 -12.21 18.57
CA ILE A 148 -8.80 -13.51 18.96
C ILE A 148 -10.30 -13.51 18.72
N GLU A 149 -11.01 -12.45 19.13
CA GLU A 149 -12.45 -12.29 18.91
C GLU A 149 -12.82 -12.36 17.42
N ARG A 150 -12.03 -11.71 16.55
CA ARG A 150 -12.24 -11.80 15.08
C ARG A 150 -12.00 -13.21 14.54
N LYS A 151 -10.97 -13.91 15.03
CA LYS A 151 -10.72 -15.30 14.62
C LYS A 151 -11.84 -16.22 15.08
N GLU A 152 -12.36 -16.00 16.28
CA GLU A 152 -13.51 -16.74 16.78
C GLU A 152 -14.78 -16.43 15.99
N SER A 153 -15.04 -15.16 15.66
CA SER A 153 -16.23 -14.80 14.89
C SER A 153 -16.21 -15.41 13.48
N VAL A 154 -15.05 -15.42 12.81
CA VAL A 154 -14.89 -16.09 11.51
C VAL A 154 -15.17 -17.58 11.61
N LYS A 155 -14.59 -18.28 12.60
CA LYS A 155 -14.86 -19.71 12.82
C LYS A 155 -16.33 -19.98 13.12
N ARG A 156 -16.98 -19.13 13.91
CA ARG A 156 -18.41 -19.25 14.21
C ARG A 156 -19.24 -19.09 12.94
N GLN A 157 -18.95 -18.08 12.12
CA GLN A 157 -19.61 -17.84 10.84
C GLN A 157 -19.44 -19.00 9.86
N GLU A 158 -18.23 -19.57 9.74
CA GLU A 158 -17.98 -20.74 8.90
C GLU A 158 -18.84 -21.95 9.33
N LEU A 159 -18.95 -22.19 10.64
CA LEU A 159 -19.79 -23.26 11.18
C LEU A 159 -21.29 -23.01 11.01
N GLU A 160 -21.74 -21.77 11.14
CA GLU A 160 -23.14 -21.39 10.90
C GLU A 160 -23.51 -21.54 9.42
N ASN A 161 -22.67 -21.04 8.52
CA ASN A 161 -22.84 -21.18 7.08
C ASN A 161 -22.92 -22.66 6.68
N ALA A 162 -21.99 -23.50 7.16
CA ALA A 162 -22.01 -24.93 6.88
C ALA A 162 -23.28 -25.61 7.41
N LYS A 163 -23.77 -25.23 8.61
CA LYS A 163 -25.04 -25.75 9.15
C LYS A 163 -26.22 -25.37 8.28
N ASP A 164 -26.25 -24.14 7.78
CA ASP A 164 -27.37 -23.64 6.99
C ASP A 164 -27.34 -24.18 5.55
N GLU A 165 -26.16 -24.42 4.98
CA GLU A 165 -25.96 -25.18 3.74
C GLU A 165 -26.47 -26.62 3.87
N LEU A 166 -26.17 -27.30 4.98
CA LEU A 166 -26.67 -28.65 5.24
C LEU A 166 -28.19 -28.68 5.44
N LYS A 167 -28.76 -27.71 6.15
CA LYS A 167 -30.22 -27.60 6.33
C LYS A 167 -30.93 -27.29 5.01
N SER A 168 -30.40 -26.36 4.23
CA SER A 168 -30.99 -25.95 2.95
C SER A 168 -30.92 -27.08 1.92
N SER A 169 -29.78 -27.74 1.77
CA SER A 169 -29.64 -28.91 0.88
C SER A 169 -30.57 -30.07 1.31
N ALA A 170 -30.67 -30.37 2.60
CA ALA A 170 -31.60 -31.38 3.10
C ALA A 170 -33.07 -31.00 2.85
N SER A 171 -33.41 -29.72 3.01
CA SER A 171 -34.76 -29.20 2.73
C SER A 171 -35.11 -29.30 1.24
N GLN A 172 -34.18 -28.91 0.35
CA GLN A 172 -34.32 -29.02 -1.10
C GLN A 172 -34.53 -30.48 -1.52
N ALA A 173 -33.68 -31.40 -1.06
CA ALA A 173 -33.83 -32.82 -1.37
C ALA A 173 -35.17 -33.41 -0.90
N ARG A 174 -35.67 -32.99 0.27
CA ARG A 174 -37.01 -33.39 0.76
C ARG A 174 -38.13 -32.81 -0.10
N SER A 175 -38.00 -31.55 -0.52
CA SER A 175 -38.96 -30.88 -1.39
C SER A 175 -39.04 -31.55 -2.76
N GLU A 176 -37.89 -31.87 -3.36
CA GLU A 176 -37.79 -32.60 -4.62
C GLU A 176 -38.41 -34.00 -4.52
N ARG A 177 -38.13 -34.74 -3.44
CA ARG A 177 -38.75 -36.05 -3.20
C ARG A 177 -40.27 -35.95 -3.11
N ARG A 178 -40.80 -34.92 -2.42
CA ARG A 178 -42.26 -34.67 -2.34
C ARG A 178 -42.85 -34.28 -3.70
N ARG A 179 -42.15 -33.44 -4.48
CA ARG A 179 -42.57 -33.06 -5.84
C ARG A 179 -42.60 -34.28 -6.76
N ALA A 180 -41.55 -35.10 -6.75
CA ALA A 180 -41.46 -36.33 -7.53
C ALA A 180 -42.57 -37.33 -7.15
N SER A 181 -42.86 -37.52 -5.86
CA SER A 181 -43.94 -38.43 -5.44
C SER A 181 -45.33 -37.93 -5.86
N ARG A 182 -45.58 -36.62 -5.79
CA ARG A 182 -46.82 -35.99 -6.29
C ARG A 182 -46.94 -36.17 -7.80
N LEU A 183 -45.86 -35.98 -8.55
CA LEU A 183 -45.83 -36.16 -10.00
C LEU A 183 -46.10 -37.61 -10.39
N LYS A 184 -45.45 -38.57 -9.72
CA LYS A 184 -45.69 -40.01 -9.89
C LYS A 184 -47.14 -40.40 -9.59
N LYS A 185 -47.73 -39.84 -8.51
CA LYS A 185 -49.14 -40.06 -8.16
C LYS A 185 -50.10 -39.49 -9.21
N ARG A 186 -49.81 -38.31 -9.77
CA ARG A 186 -50.60 -37.72 -10.86
C ARG A 186 -50.50 -38.57 -12.13
N LEU A 187 -49.30 -39.00 -12.53
CA LEU A 187 -49.11 -39.90 -13.66
C LEU A 187 -49.88 -41.22 -13.49
N SER A 188 -49.78 -41.87 -12.32
CA SER A 188 -50.51 -43.12 -12.07
C SER A 188 -52.04 -42.95 -12.06
N LYS A 189 -52.52 -41.74 -11.74
CA LYS A 189 -53.97 -41.45 -11.73
C LYS A 189 -54.50 -41.20 -13.14
N ASN A 190 -53.69 -40.61 -14.03
CA ASN A 190 -54.05 -40.41 -15.43
C ASN A 190 -54.01 -41.72 -16.24
N VAL A 191 -53.02 -42.60 -16.00
CA VAL A 191 -52.96 -43.91 -16.68
C VAL A 191 -54.12 -44.83 -16.26
N GLY A 192 -54.64 -44.68 -15.04
CA GLY A 192 -55.84 -45.40 -14.57
C GLY A 192 -57.18 -44.82 -15.03
N ALA A 193 -57.20 -43.71 -15.79
CA ALA A 193 -58.42 -43.12 -16.35
C ALA A 193 -58.68 -43.52 -17.82
N GLU A 194 -57.64 -43.95 -18.54
CA GLU A 194 -57.71 -44.45 -19.93
C GLU A 194 -57.90 -45.99 -20.01
N SER A 195 -57.73 -46.72 -18.91
CA SER A 195 -57.99 -48.16 -18.84
C SER A 195 -59.09 -48.46 -17.82
N GLY A 196 -60.32 -48.57 -18.30
CA GLY A 196 -61.42 -49.12 -17.51
C GLY A 196 -61.15 -50.59 -17.19
N SER A 197 -60.89 -50.92 -15.91
CA SER A 197 -61.38 -52.14 -15.23
C SER A 197 -60.72 -52.35 -13.86
N ALA A 198 -61.56 -52.80 -12.91
CA ALA A 198 -61.26 -53.48 -11.64
C ALA A 198 -60.27 -52.84 -10.64
N LYS A 199 -60.83 -52.23 -9.59
CA LYS A 199 -60.14 -51.86 -8.34
C LYS A 199 -59.57 -53.11 -7.65
N SER A 200 -58.25 -53.32 -7.68
CA SER A 200 -57.56 -54.21 -6.74
C SER A 200 -56.82 -53.40 -5.67
N LYS A 201 -57.36 -53.39 -4.46
CA LYS A 201 -56.71 -52.82 -3.28
C LYS A 201 -55.53 -53.72 -2.91
N LYS A 202 -54.30 -53.19 -2.95
CA LYS A 202 -53.09 -53.95 -2.57
C LYS A 202 -53.10 -54.27 -1.06
N PRO A 203 -52.67 -55.48 -0.64
CA PRO A 203 -52.69 -55.89 0.76
C PRO A 203 -51.66 -55.10 1.58
N LYS A 204 -52.05 -54.67 2.79
CA LYS A 204 -51.15 -54.03 3.76
C LYS A 204 -50.34 -55.12 4.46
N LYS A 205 -49.02 -55.02 4.45
CA LYS A 205 -48.13 -55.88 5.25
C LYS A 205 -48.20 -55.40 6.71
N SER A 206 -48.71 -56.25 7.60
CA SER A 206 -48.65 -56.06 9.05
C SER A 206 -47.44 -56.80 9.61
N VAL A 207 -46.72 -56.19 10.55
CA VAL A 207 -45.67 -56.85 11.32
C VAL A 207 -46.20 -57.01 12.75
N SER A 208 -46.30 -58.25 13.22
CA SER A 208 -46.61 -58.58 14.61
C SER A 208 -45.32 -58.64 15.42
N PHE A 209 -45.29 -57.94 16.55
CA PHE A 209 -44.23 -58.11 17.55
C PHE A 209 -44.66 -59.23 18.51
N ALA A 210 -43.76 -60.18 18.74
CA ALA A 210 -43.84 -61.16 19.82
C ALA A 210 -43.22 -60.57 21.09
#